data_AF-A0AAD8GZ60-F1
#
_entry.id   AF-A0AAD8GZ60-F1
#
_cell.length_a   1.000
_cell.length_b   1.000
_cell.length_c   1.000
_cell.angle_alpha   90.00
_cell.angle_beta   90.00
_cell.angle_gamma   90.00
#
_symmetry.space_group_name_H-M   'P 1'
#
loop_
_entity.id
_entity.type
_entity.pdbx_description
1 polymer ?
#
loop_
_entity_poly.entity_id
_entity_poly.type
_entity_poly.pdbx_seq_one_letter_code
_entity_poly.pdbx_strand_id
1 'polypeptide(L)'
;MSLLIPKIRRNIERFQKGKKNNSDQTKKLNEVKVYMACMGWYKKQSKNQGGYYDCYKTAESKSKDEGQTKEDLVIYQKKLNQYWKKMVKDVDRMPKREGAISIRPRVLYAGTNYRRLVEPLDIAVYYRQGNKDYINKGRSQHYKLLEEWEKGSSKPAERHKVSTTTEDSCFWAHVEEALIACRNLTEENDSSTEDKESWNQSLLGFEACVMGLIRMHTLSPETFLEGSSFMKWWKDYKRLRGIGYKSDLTGFMNNEKVQNDLLVLDEYKVLS
;
A
#
# COMPACT_ATOMS: atom_id res chain seq x y z
N MET A 1 50.62 35.71 6.86
CA MET A 1 50.23 34.36 7.37
C MET A 1 48.80 34.29 7.97
N SER A 2 47.93 35.31 7.88
CA SER A 2 46.70 35.37 8.71
C SER A 2 45.41 34.76 8.14
N LEU A 3 45.37 34.23 6.91
CA LEU A 3 44.13 33.69 6.29
C LEU A 3 44.04 32.16 6.26
N LEU A 4 45.11 31.44 6.59
CA LEU A 4 45.18 29.99 6.48
C LEU A 4 44.45 29.27 7.63
N ILE A 5 44.66 29.76 8.86
CA ILE A 5 44.11 29.17 10.09
C ILE A 5 42.57 29.22 10.13
N PRO A 6 41.90 30.34 9.76
CA PRO A 6 40.43 30.39 9.70
C PRO A 6 39.83 29.47 8.63
N LYS A 7 40.54 29.27 7.51
CA LYS A 7 40.09 28.40 6.41
C LYS A 7 40.16 26.92 6.78
N ILE A 8 41.22 26.51 7.48
CA ILE A 8 41.40 25.15 8.01
C ILE A 8 40.32 24.84 9.05
N ARG A 9 40.04 25.76 9.98
CA ARG A 9 38.99 25.60 11.01
C ARG A 9 37.61 25.34 10.39
N ARG A 10 37.20 26.15 9.41
CA ARG A 10 35.92 25.97 8.69
C ARG A 10 35.84 24.62 7.95
N ASN A 11 36.95 24.14 7.41
CA ASN A 11 36.97 22.85 6.71
C ASN A 11 36.84 21.68 7.69
N ILE A 12 37.46 21.77 8.87
CA ILE A 12 37.32 20.78 9.94
C ILE A 12 35.87 20.75 10.45
N GLU A 13 35.25 21.91 10.67
CA GLU A 13 33.84 22.00 11.08
C GLU A 13 32.89 21.40 10.03
N ARG A 14 33.09 21.68 8.75
CA ARG A 14 32.31 21.07 7.66
C ARG A 14 32.51 19.56 7.59
N PHE A 15 33.74 19.09 7.77
CA PHE A 15 34.05 17.66 7.75
C PHE A 15 33.43 16.92 8.94
N GLN A 16 33.50 17.51 10.14
CA GLN A 16 32.86 16.99 11.35
C GLN A 16 31.32 17.01 11.22
N LYS A 17 30.74 18.09 10.69
CA LYS A 17 29.30 18.17 10.39
C LYS A 17 28.89 17.14 9.33
N GLY A 18 29.72 16.93 8.31
CA GLY A 18 29.54 15.90 7.30
C GLY A 18 29.59 14.48 7.88
N LYS A 19 30.57 14.17 8.74
CA LYS A 19 30.66 12.89 9.46
C LYS A 19 29.47 12.66 10.38
N LYS A 20 29.05 13.67 11.14
CA LYS A 20 27.89 13.59 12.05
C LYS A 20 26.59 13.36 11.28
N ASN A 21 26.39 14.07 10.17
CA ASN A 21 25.24 13.89 9.28
C ASN A 21 25.22 12.49 8.64
N ASN A 22 26.38 11.96 8.21
CA ASN A 22 26.45 10.63 7.60
C ASN A 22 26.19 9.51 8.63
N SER A 23 26.69 9.66 9.86
CA SER A 23 26.39 8.76 10.98
C SER A 23 24.89 8.76 11.32
N ASP A 24 24.28 9.94 11.40
CA ASP A 24 22.85 10.11 11.66
C ASP A 24 21.97 9.53 10.54
N GLN A 25 22.35 9.74 9.27
CA GLN A 25 21.69 9.13 8.12
C GLN A 25 21.78 7.60 8.12
N THR A 26 22.92 7.04 8.52
CA THR A 26 23.12 5.58 8.59
C THR A 26 22.26 4.96 9.69
N LYS A 27 22.21 5.60 10.88
CA LYS A 27 21.32 5.19 11.98
C LYS A 27 19.85 5.23 11.57
N LYS A 28 19.43 6.35 10.96
CA LYS A 28 18.05 6.53 10.48
C LYS A 28 17.65 5.49 9.43
N LEU A 29 18.58 5.12 8.54
CA LEU A 29 18.34 4.07 7.54
C LEU A 29 18.18 2.69 8.19
N ASN A 30 18.96 2.38 9.22
CA ASN A 30 18.81 1.12 9.96
C ASN A 30 17.49 1.05 10.73
N GLU A 31 17.07 2.14 11.38
CA GLU A 31 15.75 2.23 12.03
C GLU A 31 14.61 2.02 11.04
N VAL A 32 14.67 2.65 9.86
CA VAL A 32 13.67 2.45 8.80
C VAL A 32 13.58 0.99 8.36
N LYS A 33 14.70 0.28 8.25
CA LYS A 33 14.71 -1.16 7.94
C LYS A 33 14.04 -1.98 9.04
N VAL A 34 14.30 -1.65 10.31
CA VAL A 34 13.65 -2.32 11.45
C VAL A 34 12.14 -2.10 11.38
N TYR A 35 11.67 -0.86 11.18
CA TYR A 35 10.24 -0.57 11.06
C TYR A 35 9.59 -1.28 9.87
N MET A 36 10.26 -1.34 8.72
CA MET A 36 9.79 -2.12 7.56
C MET A 36 9.69 -3.62 7.88
N ALA A 37 10.67 -4.17 8.61
CA ALA A 37 10.64 -5.57 9.03
C ALA A 37 9.47 -5.84 10.00
N CYS A 38 9.24 -4.97 10.98
CA CYS A 38 8.10 -5.07 11.90
C CYS A 38 6.77 -5.05 11.12
N MET A 39 6.61 -4.15 10.14
CA MET A 39 5.42 -4.11 9.28
C MET A 39 5.25 -5.38 8.44
N GLY A 40 6.35 -5.94 7.92
CA GLY A 40 6.32 -7.21 7.21
C GLY A 40 5.93 -8.39 8.10
N TRP A 41 6.42 -8.41 9.35
CA TRP A 41 6.03 -9.39 10.36
C TRP A 41 4.57 -9.28 10.74
N TYR A 42 4.08 -8.06 11.00
CA TYR A 42 2.65 -7.82 11.23
C TYR A 42 1.80 -8.35 10.07
N LYS A 43 2.17 -8.02 8.83
CA LYS A 43 1.47 -8.53 7.64
C LYS A 43 1.39 -10.06 7.63
N LYS A 44 2.47 -10.74 8.01
CA LYS A 44 2.53 -12.20 8.10
C LYS A 44 1.59 -12.76 9.18
N GLN A 45 1.57 -12.14 10.37
CA GLN A 45 0.75 -12.61 11.50
C GLN A 45 -0.76 -12.41 11.25
N SER A 46 -1.14 -11.31 10.59
CA SER A 46 -2.53 -11.00 10.31
C SER A 46 -3.20 -11.88 9.24
N LYS A 47 -2.46 -12.80 8.59
CA LYS A 47 -3.01 -13.69 7.55
C LYS A 47 -4.22 -14.49 8.04
N ASN A 48 -4.18 -15.00 9.28
CA ASN A 48 -5.26 -15.83 9.82
C ASN A 48 -6.42 -15.01 10.43
N GLN A 49 -6.32 -13.69 10.42
CA GLN A 49 -7.26 -12.77 11.07
C GLN A 49 -8.00 -11.87 10.03
N GLY A 50 -8.08 -12.31 8.76
CA GLY A 50 -8.73 -11.55 7.69
C GLY A 50 -7.79 -10.63 6.89
N GLY A 51 -6.48 -10.66 7.20
CA GLY A 51 -5.46 -9.89 6.51
C GLY A 51 -5.09 -8.59 7.22
N TYR A 52 -3.87 -8.12 6.95
CA TYR A 52 -3.26 -7.00 7.68
C TYR A 52 -3.99 -5.66 7.49
N TYR A 53 -4.61 -5.44 6.32
CA TYR A 53 -5.41 -4.25 6.07
C TYR A 53 -6.62 -4.20 7.01
N ASP A 54 -7.43 -5.26 6.99
CA ASP A 54 -8.65 -5.37 7.77
C ASP A 54 -8.35 -5.40 9.27
N CYS A 55 -7.34 -6.16 9.70
CA CYS A 55 -6.87 -6.16 11.08
C CYS A 55 -6.48 -4.75 11.54
N TYR A 56 -5.74 -4.00 10.72
CA TYR A 56 -5.29 -2.66 11.10
C TYR A 56 -6.45 -1.66 11.16
N LYS A 57 -7.45 -1.85 10.30
CA LYS A 57 -8.68 -1.05 10.28
C LYS A 57 -9.54 -1.35 11.52
N THR A 58 -9.74 -2.60 11.89
CA THR A 58 -10.69 -3.02 12.94
C THR A 58 -10.10 -3.13 14.34
N ALA A 59 -8.80 -3.41 14.49
CA ALA A 59 -8.20 -3.70 15.80
C ALA A 59 -8.51 -2.58 16.79
N GLU A 60 -9.12 -2.89 17.93
CA GLU A 60 -9.10 -2.02 19.10
C GLU A 60 -7.75 -2.18 19.82
N SER A 61 -7.32 -1.19 20.60
CA SER A 61 -6.01 -1.11 21.29
C SER A 61 -5.74 -2.19 22.36
N LYS A 62 -6.35 -3.38 22.30
CA LYS A 62 -6.44 -4.30 23.45
C LYS A 62 -6.12 -5.78 23.21
N SER A 63 -5.36 -6.18 22.18
CA SER A 63 -4.76 -7.53 22.21
C SER A 63 -3.41 -7.48 22.93
N LYS A 64 -3.39 -7.92 24.19
CA LYS A 64 -2.19 -8.00 25.05
C LYS A 64 -1.33 -9.24 24.80
N ASP A 65 -1.75 -10.16 23.95
CA ASP A 65 -1.15 -11.50 23.82
C ASP A 65 -0.16 -11.67 22.66
N GLU A 66 0.08 -10.64 21.85
CA GLU A 66 1.04 -10.72 20.75
C GLU A 66 2.09 -9.60 20.89
N GLY A 67 3.38 -9.97 20.79
CA GLY A 67 4.53 -9.14 21.17
C GLY A 67 4.75 -7.82 20.43
N GLN A 68 3.80 -7.34 19.62
CA GLN A 68 3.74 -5.98 19.09
C GLN A 68 2.35 -5.40 19.32
N THR A 69 2.28 -4.28 20.03
CA THR A 69 1.01 -3.59 20.30
C THR A 69 0.56 -2.80 19.06
N LYS A 70 -0.74 -2.49 18.98
CA LYS A 70 -1.26 -1.60 17.94
C LYS A 70 -0.58 -0.23 17.98
N GLU A 71 -0.25 0.23 19.18
CA GLU A 71 0.47 1.49 19.43
C GLU A 71 1.87 1.46 18.78
N ASP A 72 2.59 0.35 18.87
CA ASP A 72 3.89 0.18 18.20
C ASP A 72 3.76 0.28 16.68
N LEU A 73 2.74 -0.37 16.09
CA LEU A 73 2.49 -0.32 14.65
C LEU A 73 2.18 1.10 14.18
N VAL A 74 1.36 1.85 14.91
CA VAL A 74 1.07 3.25 14.62
C VAL A 74 2.35 4.10 14.68
N ILE A 75 3.22 3.86 15.67
CA ILE A 75 4.51 4.54 15.77
C ILE A 75 5.40 4.21 14.57
N TYR A 76 5.53 2.93 14.21
CA TYR A 76 6.33 2.51 13.07
C TYR A 76 5.82 3.10 11.75
N GLN A 77 4.50 3.07 11.53
CA GLN A 77 3.86 3.68 10.36
C GLN A 77 4.22 5.17 10.28
N LYS A 78 4.08 5.90 11.39
CA LYS A 78 4.39 7.33 11.47
C LYS A 78 5.86 7.61 11.17
N LYS A 79 6.78 6.81 11.71
CA LYS A 79 8.23 6.97 11.48
C LYS A 79 8.62 6.70 10.03
N LEU A 80 8.04 5.66 9.42
CA LEU A 80 8.23 5.36 7.99
C LEU A 80 7.71 6.50 7.12
N ASN A 81 6.47 6.96 7.37
CA ASN A 81 5.88 8.12 6.72
C ASN A 81 6.76 9.37 6.80
N GLN A 82 7.29 9.68 7.99
CA GLN A 82 8.19 10.83 8.18
C GLN A 82 9.48 10.71 7.39
N TYR A 83 10.09 9.51 7.36
CA TYR A 83 11.31 9.28 6.60
C TYR A 83 11.08 9.47 5.09
N TRP A 84 10.07 8.79 4.52
CA TRP A 84 9.82 8.81 3.08
C TRP A 84 9.31 10.17 2.62
N LYS A 85 8.45 10.85 3.39
CA LYS A 85 8.06 12.24 3.09
C LYS A 85 9.27 13.18 3.04
N LYS A 86 10.24 13.03 3.96
CA LYS A 86 11.46 13.84 3.92
C LYS A 86 12.32 13.48 2.70
N MET A 87 12.56 12.20 2.46
CA MET A 87 13.39 11.75 1.35
C MET A 87 12.81 12.20 0.00
N VAL A 88 11.51 12.03 -0.20
CA VAL A 88 10.85 12.45 -1.44
C VAL A 88 10.97 13.96 -1.64
N LYS A 89 10.75 14.76 -0.59
CA LYS A 89 10.93 16.22 -0.65
C LYS A 89 12.38 16.62 -0.96
N ASP A 90 13.36 15.91 -0.41
CA ASP A 90 14.78 16.21 -0.63
C ASP A 90 15.17 15.92 -2.09
N VAL A 91 14.64 14.85 -2.69
CA VAL A 91 14.85 14.51 -4.12
C VAL A 91 14.10 15.46 -5.05
N ASP A 92 12.85 15.80 -4.74
CA ASP A 92 12.01 16.70 -5.55
C ASP A 92 12.56 18.13 -5.63
N ARG A 93 13.34 18.55 -4.62
CA ARG A 93 14.05 19.84 -4.60
C ARG A 93 15.31 19.86 -5.47
N MET A 94 15.80 18.71 -5.95
CA MET A 94 16.99 18.64 -6.80
C MET A 94 16.66 19.09 -8.24
N PRO A 95 17.61 19.68 -8.99
CA PRO A 95 17.41 20.00 -10.40
C PRO A 95 16.96 18.76 -11.18
N LYS A 96 15.91 18.85 -12.02
CA LYS A 96 15.24 17.69 -12.65
C LYS A 96 16.18 16.69 -13.33
N ARG A 97 17.26 17.15 -13.98
CA ARG A 97 18.27 16.27 -14.60
C ARG A 97 19.07 15.47 -13.56
N GLU A 98 19.42 16.06 -12.43
CA GLU A 98 20.13 15.39 -11.33
C GLU A 98 19.17 14.56 -10.46
N GLY A 99 17.93 15.02 -10.25
CA GLY A 99 16.89 14.28 -9.55
C GLY A 99 16.55 12.95 -10.23
N ALA A 100 16.30 12.96 -11.54
CA ALA A 100 15.99 11.75 -12.31
C ALA A 100 17.19 10.79 -12.45
N ILE A 101 18.43 11.31 -12.53
CA ILE A 101 19.66 10.51 -12.59
C ILE A 101 20.08 10.00 -11.19
N SER A 102 19.62 10.64 -10.10
CA SER A 102 20.05 10.33 -8.72
C SER A 102 19.20 9.32 -7.96
N ILE A 103 18.03 8.91 -8.48
CA ILE A 103 17.26 7.85 -7.82
C ILE A 103 17.98 6.53 -8.06
N ARG A 104 18.88 6.20 -7.13
CA ARG A 104 19.60 4.92 -7.14
C ARG A 104 18.57 3.79 -7.15
N PRO A 105 18.77 2.69 -7.92
CA PRO A 105 17.87 1.55 -7.96
C PRO A 105 17.47 1.02 -6.57
N ARG A 106 18.38 1.12 -5.59
CA ARG A 106 18.11 0.76 -4.19
C ARG A 106 17.05 1.65 -3.52
N VAL A 107 17.05 2.95 -3.77
CA VAL A 107 16.07 3.90 -3.22
C VAL A 107 14.71 3.66 -3.83
N LEU A 108 14.68 3.45 -5.15
CA LEU A 108 13.47 3.09 -5.88
C LEU A 108 12.84 1.82 -5.32
N TYR A 109 13.61 0.73 -5.24
CA TYR A 109 13.13 -0.55 -4.70
C TYR A 109 12.61 -0.43 -3.27
N ALA A 110 13.36 0.25 -2.40
CA ALA A 110 12.93 0.48 -1.02
C ALA A 110 11.65 1.34 -0.94
N GLY A 111 11.50 2.32 -1.83
CA GLY A 111 10.36 3.22 -1.87
C GLY A 111 9.09 2.55 -2.37
N THR A 112 9.22 1.73 -3.41
CA THR A 112 8.15 0.86 -3.91
C THR A 112 7.68 -0.10 -2.82
N ASN A 113 8.60 -0.80 -2.14
CA ASN A 113 8.23 -1.72 -1.07
C ASN A 113 7.56 -1.02 0.11
N TYR A 114 8.05 0.16 0.50
CA TYR A 114 7.40 1.00 1.50
C TYR A 114 5.98 1.38 1.07
N ARG A 115 5.81 1.92 -0.14
CA ARG A 115 4.50 2.34 -0.68
C ARG A 115 3.51 1.18 -0.65
N ARG A 116 3.88 0.03 -1.23
CA ARG A 116 3.02 -1.17 -1.32
C ARG A 116 2.68 -1.78 0.04
N LEU A 117 3.51 -1.59 1.07
CA LEU A 117 3.28 -2.13 2.42
C LEU A 117 2.52 -1.16 3.34
N VAL A 118 2.77 0.14 3.24
CA VAL A 118 2.31 1.14 4.22
C VAL A 118 1.13 1.97 3.75
N GLU A 119 1.02 2.28 2.46
CA GLU A 119 -0.11 3.06 1.94
C GLU A 119 -1.47 2.39 2.21
N PRO A 120 -1.62 1.05 2.10
CA PRO A 120 -2.82 0.34 2.55
C PRO A 120 -3.23 0.64 4.00
N LEU A 121 -2.26 0.80 4.91
CA LEU A 121 -2.53 1.12 6.31
C LEU A 121 -2.97 2.57 6.49
N ASP A 122 -2.45 3.51 5.69
CA ASP A 122 -2.93 4.89 5.67
C ASP A 122 -4.36 4.97 5.11
N ILE A 123 -4.67 4.17 4.08
CA ILE A 123 -6.04 4.00 3.54
C ILE A 123 -6.98 3.46 4.61
N ALA A 124 -6.58 2.42 5.34
CA ALA A 124 -7.37 1.84 6.43
C ALA A 124 -7.74 2.90 7.49
N VAL A 125 -6.77 3.74 7.89
CA VAL A 125 -7.01 4.86 8.81
C VAL A 125 -7.97 5.87 8.20
N TYR A 126 -7.77 6.25 6.93
CA TYR A 126 -8.56 7.25 6.23
C TYR A 126 -10.05 6.88 6.18
N TYR A 127 -10.38 5.66 5.75
CA TYR A 127 -11.76 5.20 5.63
C TYR A 127 -12.39 4.83 6.99
N ARG A 128 -11.59 4.39 7.97
CA ARG A 128 -12.09 4.21 9.35
C ARG A 128 -12.61 5.51 9.95
N GLN A 129 -12.05 6.65 9.56
CA GLN A 129 -12.49 7.97 10.01
C GLN A 129 -13.75 8.47 9.27
N GLY A 130 -14.34 7.66 8.38
CA GLY A 130 -15.53 8.04 7.61
C GLY A 130 -15.24 8.91 6.39
N ASN A 131 -13.97 9.13 6.04
CA ASN A 131 -13.62 9.86 4.83
C ASN A 131 -13.94 9.03 3.57
N LYS A 132 -14.03 9.71 2.43
CA LYS A 132 -14.29 9.13 1.10
C LYS A 132 -13.35 9.74 0.06
N ASP A 133 -13.18 9.06 -1.06
CA ASP A 133 -12.39 9.51 -2.20
C ASP A 133 -10.90 9.71 -1.86
N TYR A 134 -10.27 8.66 -1.33
CA TYR A 134 -8.86 8.71 -0.92
C TYR A 134 -7.95 9.14 -2.06
N ILE A 135 -8.16 8.64 -3.28
CA ILE A 135 -7.25 8.88 -4.41
C ILE A 135 -7.12 10.38 -4.73
N ASN A 136 -8.26 11.09 -4.72
CA ASN A 136 -8.27 12.51 -5.05
C ASN A 136 -8.09 13.41 -3.82
N LYS A 137 -8.65 13.05 -2.66
CA LYS A 137 -8.72 13.91 -1.47
C LYS A 137 -7.77 13.52 -0.34
N GLY A 138 -7.42 12.24 -0.21
CA GLY A 138 -6.65 11.70 0.92
C GLY A 138 -5.19 11.36 0.61
N ARG A 139 -4.87 11.08 -0.65
CA ARG A 139 -3.61 10.48 -1.06
C ARG A 139 -2.46 11.46 -0.94
N SER A 140 -1.52 11.14 -0.06
CA SER A 140 -0.36 12.01 0.19
C SER A 140 0.58 12.08 -1.01
N GLN A 141 1.07 13.28 -1.31
CA GLN A 141 1.94 13.55 -2.47
C GLN A 141 3.17 12.64 -2.57
N HIS A 142 3.74 12.24 -1.42
CA HIS A 142 4.93 11.39 -1.43
C HIS A 142 4.66 9.99 -2.00
N TYR A 143 3.46 9.43 -1.86
CA TYR A 143 3.10 8.16 -2.48
C TYR A 143 2.94 8.30 -4.00
N LYS A 144 2.31 9.39 -4.46
CA LYS A 144 2.15 9.71 -5.88
C LYS A 144 3.52 9.80 -6.58
N LEU A 145 4.45 10.56 -5.99
CA LEU A 145 5.81 10.70 -6.52
C LEU A 145 6.59 9.37 -6.53
N LEU A 146 6.48 8.56 -5.47
CA LEU A 146 7.13 7.24 -5.43
C LEU A 146 6.58 6.30 -6.52
N GLU A 147 5.28 6.34 -6.79
CA GLU A 147 4.67 5.57 -7.87
C GLU A 147 5.11 6.07 -9.26
N GLU A 148 5.18 7.39 -9.46
CA GLU A 148 5.67 7.99 -10.71
C GLU A 148 7.12 7.56 -11.01
N TRP A 149 7.99 7.54 -10.00
CA TRP A 149 9.38 7.11 -10.15
C TRP A 149 9.50 5.63 -10.53
N GLU A 150 8.63 4.77 -10.01
CA GLU A 150 8.56 3.35 -10.37
C GLU A 150 8.08 3.13 -11.80
N LYS A 151 7.05 3.87 -12.22
CA LYS A 151 6.55 3.82 -13.60
C LYS A 151 7.60 4.34 -14.59
N GLY A 152 8.33 5.41 -14.24
CA GLY A 152 9.38 6.00 -15.09
C GLY A 152 10.67 5.19 -15.19
N SER A 153 10.87 4.18 -14.34
CA SER A 153 12.10 3.37 -14.29
C SER A 153 11.94 1.95 -14.83
N SER A 154 10.70 1.51 -15.07
CA SER A 154 10.42 0.16 -15.56
C SER A 154 10.63 0.07 -17.08
N LYS A 155 11.61 -0.72 -17.51
CA LYS A 155 11.50 -1.41 -18.82
C LYS A 155 10.50 -2.56 -18.65
N PRO A 156 9.67 -2.89 -19.66
CA PRO A 156 8.74 -4.01 -19.57
C PRO A 156 9.57 -5.29 -19.44
N ALA A 157 9.64 -5.83 -18.23
CA ALA A 157 10.17 -7.17 -18.01
C ALA A 157 8.98 -8.11 -17.92
N GLU A 158 8.93 -9.10 -18.82
CA GLU A 158 8.04 -10.24 -18.68
C GLU A 158 8.27 -10.88 -17.31
N ARG A 159 7.24 -10.91 -16.47
CA ARG A 159 7.33 -11.50 -15.13
C ARG A 159 6.30 -12.59 -15.00
N HIS A 160 6.78 -13.82 -14.81
CA HIS A 160 5.97 -15.01 -14.59
C HIS A 160 5.73 -15.32 -13.09
N LYS A 161 5.89 -14.35 -12.17
CA LYS A 161 5.84 -14.60 -10.72
C LYS A 161 4.73 -13.80 -10.05
N VAL A 162 3.81 -14.50 -9.38
CA VAL A 162 2.79 -13.94 -8.49
C VAL A 162 3.45 -13.03 -7.45
N SER A 163 2.99 -11.77 -7.36
CA SER A 163 3.49 -10.80 -6.40
C SER A 163 3.00 -11.12 -4.99
N THR A 164 3.89 -11.14 -3.99
CA THR A 164 3.54 -11.35 -2.58
C THR A 164 2.78 -10.16 -1.97
N THR A 165 2.70 -9.04 -2.69
CA THR A 165 2.00 -7.82 -2.27
C THR A 165 1.32 -7.21 -3.49
N THR A 166 0.13 -6.64 -3.30
CA THR A 166 -0.59 -5.97 -4.39
C THR A 166 0.25 -4.83 -4.96
N GLU A 167 0.40 -4.79 -6.29
CA GLU A 167 1.25 -3.78 -6.94
C GLU A 167 0.65 -2.38 -6.90
N ASP A 168 -0.68 -2.33 -7.10
CA ASP A 168 -1.50 -1.16 -6.85
C ASP A 168 -1.66 -0.97 -5.34
N SER A 169 -0.95 0.02 -4.79
CA SER A 169 -1.03 0.35 -3.37
C SER A 169 -2.33 1.08 -3.00
N CYS A 170 -3.10 1.56 -3.99
CA CYS A 170 -4.42 2.14 -3.80
C CYS A 170 -5.55 1.11 -3.93
N PHE A 171 -5.25 -0.18 -4.15
CA PHE A 171 -6.26 -1.23 -4.31
C PHE A 171 -7.34 -1.19 -3.21
N TRP A 172 -6.94 -1.04 -1.95
CA TRP A 172 -7.88 -0.99 -0.84
C TRP A 172 -8.77 0.26 -0.86
N ALA A 173 -8.32 1.39 -1.41
CA ALA A 173 -9.19 2.55 -1.59
C ALA A 173 -10.30 2.25 -2.61
N HIS A 174 -9.98 1.53 -3.69
CA HIS A 174 -10.98 1.08 -4.64
C HIS A 174 -12.00 0.12 -4.02
N VAL A 175 -11.56 -0.81 -3.16
CA VAL A 175 -12.45 -1.70 -2.39
C VAL A 175 -13.40 -0.90 -1.50
N GLU A 176 -12.92 0.14 -0.81
CA GLU A 176 -13.77 0.96 0.07
C GLU A 176 -14.80 1.77 -0.72
N GLU A 177 -14.42 2.38 -1.84
CA GLU A 177 -15.39 3.07 -2.71
C GLU A 177 -16.43 2.10 -3.27
N ALA A 178 -16.03 0.88 -3.64
CA ALA A 178 -16.95 -0.14 -4.11
C ALA A 178 -17.90 -0.62 -2.98
N LEU A 179 -17.42 -0.75 -1.75
CA LEU A 179 -18.27 -1.04 -0.58
C LEU A 179 -19.27 0.09 -0.32
N ILE A 180 -18.85 1.36 -0.47
CA ILE A 180 -19.73 2.52 -0.33
C ILE A 180 -20.80 2.51 -1.42
N ALA A 181 -20.41 2.25 -2.68
CA ALA A 181 -21.35 2.13 -3.80
C ALA A 181 -22.38 1.01 -3.56
N CYS A 182 -21.95 -0.16 -3.07
CA CYS A 182 -22.87 -1.23 -2.69
C CYS A 182 -23.88 -0.76 -1.63
N ARG A 183 -23.43 -0.12 -0.55
CA ARG A 183 -24.32 0.38 0.52
C ARG A 183 -25.32 1.40 0.00
N ASN A 184 -24.87 2.36 -0.78
CA ASN A 184 -25.73 3.39 -1.36
C ASN A 184 -26.80 2.80 -2.31
N LEU A 185 -26.53 1.67 -2.98
CA LEU A 185 -27.52 0.98 -3.82
C LEU A 185 -28.48 0.10 -3.01
N THR A 186 -28.09 -0.37 -1.83
CA THR A 186 -28.94 -1.21 -0.98
C THR A 186 -29.79 -0.44 0.02
N GLU A 187 -29.31 0.70 0.50
CA GLU A 187 -30.01 1.51 1.51
C GLU A 187 -31.11 2.35 0.86
N GLU A 188 -32.28 2.42 1.51
CA GLU A 188 -33.31 3.38 1.12
C GLU A 188 -32.78 4.80 1.35
N ASN A 189 -32.60 5.54 0.26
CA ASN A 189 -32.09 6.90 0.28
C ASN A 189 -32.72 7.70 -0.87
N ASP A 190 -32.68 9.02 -0.75
CA ASP A 190 -33.25 9.97 -1.72
C ASP A 190 -32.36 10.13 -2.98
N SER A 191 -31.53 9.13 -3.29
CA SER A 191 -30.58 9.23 -4.41
C SER A 191 -31.31 9.18 -5.74
N SER A 192 -30.87 10.03 -6.65
CA SER A 192 -31.45 10.13 -7.99
C SER A 192 -31.17 8.86 -8.81
N THR A 193 -31.92 8.69 -9.90
CA THR A 193 -31.64 7.63 -10.89
C THR A 193 -30.22 7.76 -11.46
N GLU A 194 -29.73 8.99 -11.64
CA GLU A 194 -28.38 9.27 -12.13
C GLU A 194 -27.30 8.83 -11.13
N ASP A 195 -27.51 9.08 -9.83
CA ASP A 195 -26.59 8.62 -8.78
C ASP A 195 -26.50 7.10 -8.73
N LYS A 196 -27.65 6.42 -8.81
CA LYS A 196 -27.72 4.95 -8.81
C LYS A 196 -27.02 4.36 -10.03
N GLU A 197 -27.22 4.96 -11.21
CA GLU A 197 -26.52 4.54 -12.42
C GLU A 197 -25.01 4.75 -12.30
N SER A 198 -24.57 5.89 -11.76
CA SER A 198 -23.15 6.18 -11.50
C SER A 198 -22.50 5.14 -10.58
N TRP A 199 -23.15 4.75 -9.47
CA TRP A 199 -22.65 3.70 -8.58
C TRP A 199 -22.64 2.32 -9.23
N ASN A 200 -23.64 2.00 -10.05
CA ASN A 200 -23.67 0.74 -10.78
C ASN A 200 -22.52 0.66 -11.80
N GLN A 201 -22.26 1.74 -12.53
CA GLN A 201 -21.14 1.83 -13.46
C GLN A 201 -19.78 1.75 -12.75
N SER A 202 -19.64 2.38 -11.58
CA SER A 202 -18.40 2.29 -10.80
C SER A 202 -18.13 0.87 -10.29
N LEU A 203 -19.17 0.14 -9.89
CA LEU A 203 -19.07 -1.27 -9.50
C LEU A 203 -18.66 -2.18 -10.67
N LEU A 204 -19.24 -1.98 -11.86
CA LEU A 204 -18.84 -2.70 -13.07
C LEU A 204 -17.39 -2.41 -13.46
N GLY A 205 -16.98 -1.14 -13.38
CA GLY A 205 -15.60 -0.73 -13.61
C GLY A 205 -14.63 -1.36 -12.60
N PHE A 206 -15.03 -1.44 -11.32
CA PHE A 206 -14.23 -2.08 -10.29
C PHE A 206 -14.12 -3.60 -10.49
N GLU A 207 -15.20 -4.29 -10.85
CA GLU A 207 -15.17 -5.71 -11.22
C GLU A 207 -14.17 -5.99 -12.36
N ALA A 208 -14.24 -5.21 -13.43
CA ALA A 208 -13.32 -5.33 -14.57
C ALA A 208 -11.86 -5.09 -14.15
N CYS A 209 -11.62 -4.08 -13.30
CA CYS A 209 -10.31 -3.77 -12.75
C CYS A 209 -9.74 -4.95 -11.95
N VAL A 210 -10.52 -5.52 -11.02
CA VAL A 210 -10.14 -6.68 -10.20
C VAL A 210 -9.76 -7.86 -11.09
N MET A 211 -10.58 -8.16 -12.11
CA MET A 211 -10.29 -9.27 -13.02
C MET A 211 -9.01 -9.03 -13.82
N GLY A 212 -8.73 -7.78 -14.21
CA GLY A 212 -7.45 -7.39 -14.80
C GLY A 212 -6.25 -7.68 -13.88
N LEU A 213 -6.34 -7.29 -12.60
CA LEU A 213 -5.29 -7.54 -11.61
C LEU A 213 -5.04 -9.04 -11.36
N ILE A 214 -6.11 -9.84 -11.34
CA ILE A 214 -6.01 -11.31 -11.20
C ILE A 214 -5.26 -11.91 -12.40
N ARG A 215 -5.63 -11.52 -13.63
CA ARG A 215 -4.99 -12.00 -14.87
C ARG A 215 -3.51 -11.61 -14.95
N MET A 216 -3.14 -10.44 -14.42
CA MET A 216 -1.74 -9.99 -14.36
C MET A 216 -0.97 -10.56 -13.17
N HIS A 217 -1.61 -11.32 -12.28
CA HIS A 217 -1.00 -11.85 -11.04
C HIS A 217 -0.39 -10.77 -10.13
N THR A 218 -1.01 -9.58 -10.15
CA THR A 218 -0.58 -8.40 -9.39
C THR A 218 -1.37 -8.20 -8.11
N LEU A 219 -2.35 -9.08 -7.83
CA LEU A 219 -3.18 -9.05 -6.63
C LEU A 219 -2.65 -10.03 -5.59
N SER A 220 -2.50 -9.56 -4.35
CA SER A 220 -2.03 -10.38 -3.22
C SER A 220 -3.09 -11.45 -2.86
N PRO A 221 -2.71 -12.71 -2.60
CA PRO A 221 -3.65 -13.75 -2.17
C PRO A 221 -4.43 -13.41 -0.89
N GLU A 222 -3.86 -12.56 -0.02
CA GLU A 222 -4.51 -12.10 1.21
C GLU A 222 -5.83 -11.36 0.96
N THR A 223 -6.03 -10.82 -0.24
CA THR A 223 -7.28 -10.16 -0.63
C THR A 223 -8.46 -11.12 -0.63
N PHE A 224 -8.23 -12.41 -0.86
CA PHE A 224 -9.27 -13.44 -0.93
C PHE A 224 -9.55 -14.14 0.42
N LEU A 225 -8.92 -13.69 1.52
CA LEU A 225 -9.22 -14.21 2.85
C LEU A 225 -10.68 -13.95 3.19
N GLU A 226 -11.38 -14.94 3.76
CA GLU A 226 -12.84 -14.88 3.97
C GLU A 226 -13.30 -13.65 4.76
N GLY A 227 -12.48 -13.21 5.72
CA GLY A 227 -12.73 -12.04 6.57
C GLY A 227 -12.34 -10.70 5.96
N SER A 228 -11.83 -10.66 4.71
CA SER A 228 -11.33 -9.44 4.11
C SER A 228 -12.45 -8.50 3.65
N SER A 229 -12.16 -7.19 3.60
CA SER A 229 -13.08 -6.20 3.05
C SER A 229 -13.40 -6.45 1.57
N PHE A 230 -12.48 -7.07 0.81
CA PHE A 230 -12.74 -7.48 -0.57
C PHE A 230 -13.77 -8.61 -0.64
N MET A 231 -13.66 -9.63 0.22
CA MET A 231 -14.64 -10.72 0.27
C MET A 231 -16.00 -10.25 0.77
N LYS A 232 -16.03 -9.24 1.63
CA LYS A 232 -17.27 -8.53 1.98
C LYS A 232 -17.89 -7.83 0.78
N TRP A 233 -17.10 -7.06 0.03
CA TRP A 233 -17.56 -6.42 -1.21
C TRP A 233 -18.12 -7.46 -2.18
N TRP A 234 -17.42 -8.57 -2.40
CA TRP A 234 -17.84 -9.61 -3.30
C TRP A 234 -19.20 -10.20 -2.93
N LYS A 235 -19.43 -10.50 -1.64
CA LYS A 235 -20.72 -10.99 -1.12
C LYS A 235 -21.85 -9.99 -1.37
N ASP A 236 -21.61 -8.70 -1.09
CA ASP A 236 -22.60 -7.64 -1.29
C ASP A 236 -22.90 -7.40 -2.78
N TYR A 237 -21.85 -7.36 -3.60
CA TYR A 237 -21.95 -7.18 -5.04
C TYR A 237 -22.72 -8.33 -5.71
N LYS A 238 -22.41 -9.58 -5.35
CA LYS A 238 -23.13 -10.76 -5.87
C LYS A 238 -24.62 -10.73 -5.51
N ARG A 239 -24.97 -10.27 -4.31
CA ARG A 239 -26.36 -10.10 -3.88
C ARG A 239 -27.08 -9.02 -4.70
N LEU A 240 -26.42 -7.89 -4.95
CA LEU A 240 -26.94 -6.79 -5.78
C LEU A 240 -27.19 -7.21 -7.24
N ARG A 241 -26.28 -7.99 -7.83
CA ARG A 241 -26.39 -8.42 -9.24
C ARG A 241 -27.39 -9.56 -9.46
N GLY A 242 -27.70 -10.31 -8.40
CA GLY A 242 -28.64 -11.42 -8.44
C GLY A 242 -28.02 -12.74 -8.94
N ILE A 243 -28.76 -13.83 -8.70
CA ILE A 243 -28.30 -15.23 -8.88
C ILE A 243 -27.91 -15.54 -10.33
N GLY A 244 -28.49 -14.85 -11.31
CA GLY A 244 -28.25 -15.06 -12.74
C GLY A 244 -27.05 -14.31 -13.32
N TYR A 245 -26.39 -13.42 -12.55
CA TYR A 245 -25.29 -12.62 -13.07
C TYR A 245 -24.05 -13.48 -13.34
N LYS A 246 -23.52 -13.36 -14.57
CA LYS A 246 -22.31 -14.07 -15.01
C LYS A 246 -21.30 -13.08 -15.57
N SER A 247 -20.08 -13.23 -15.10
CA SER A 247 -18.90 -12.50 -15.53
C SER A 247 -17.66 -13.38 -15.36
N ASP A 248 -16.53 -12.97 -15.95
CA ASP A 248 -15.26 -13.65 -15.74
C ASP A 248 -14.89 -13.75 -14.25
N LEU A 249 -15.16 -12.68 -13.49
CA LEU A 249 -14.92 -12.66 -12.06
C LEU A 249 -15.84 -13.65 -11.32
N THR A 250 -17.13 -13.74 -11.67
CA THR A 250 -18.00 -14.77 -11.06
C THR A 250 -17.50 -16.19 -11.33
N GLY A 251 -16.99 -16.46 -12.53
CA GLY A 251 -16.42 -17.77 -12.90
C GLY A 251 -15.18 -18.09 -12.06
N PHE A 252 -14.29 -17.11 -11.89
CA PHE A 252 -13.12 -17.23 -11.02
C PHE A 252 -13.51 -17.42 -9.55
N MET A 253 -14.44 -16.60 -9.05
CA MET A 253 -14.83 -16.58 -7.65
C MET A 253 -15.63 -17.83 -7.22
N ASN A 254 -16.29 -18.52 -8.15
CA ASN A 254 -17.00 -19.78 -7.88
C ASN A 254 -16.07 -21.01 -7.99
N ASN A 255 -14.82 -20.86 -8.45
CA ASN A 255 -13.88 -21.95 -8.61
C ASN A 255 -12.89 -22.01 -7.44
N GLU A 256 -13.28 -22.70 -6.36
CA GLU A 256 -12.48 -22.82 -5.13
C GLU A 256 -11.09 -23.42 -5.38
N LYS A 257 -10.94 -24.29 -6.38
CA LYS A 257 -9.64 -24.90 -6.73
C LYS A 257 -8.63 -23.85 -7.23
N VAL A 258 -9.08 -22.90 -8.05
CA VAL A 258 -8.20 -21.84 -8.59
C VAL A 258 -7.78 -20.85 -7.50
N GLN A 259 -8.64 -20.57 -6.52
CA GLN A 259 -8.30 -19.73 -5.37
C GLN A 259 -7.31 -20.43 -4.44
N ASN A 260 -7.53 -21.73 -4.18
CA ASN A 260 -6.63 -22.54 -3.37
C ASN A 260 -5.26 -22.70 -4.03
N ASP A 261 -5.17 -22.87 -5.35
CA ASP A 261 -3.90 -22.95 -6.06
C ASP A 261 -3.10 -21.63 -5.98
N LEU A 262 -3.77 -20.47 -5.98
CA LEU A 262 -3.14 -19.16 -5.75
C LEU A 262 -2.66 -18.96 -4.31
N LEU A 263 -3.35 -19.52 -3.33
CA LEU A 263 -2.97 -19.50 -1.91
C LEU A 263 -1.81 -20.48 -1.63
N VAL A 264 -1.82 -21.67 -2.24
CA VAL A 264 -0.77 -22.70 -2.09
C VAL A 264 0.56 -22.26 -2.75
N LEU A 265 0.51 -21.49 -3.83
CA LEU A 265 1.71 -20.88 -4.44
C LEU A 265 2.44 -19.89 -3.50
N ASP A 266 1.78 -19.40 -2.44
CA ASP A 266 2.38 -18.54 -1.41
C ASP A 266 3.05 -19.37 -0.29
N GLU A 267 2.53 -20.55 0.07
CA GLU A 267 3.08 -21.41 1.12
C GLU A 267 4.40 -22.08 0.73
N TYR A 268 4.53 -22.56 -0.52
CA TYR A 268 5.78 -23.20 -1.00
C TYR A 268 6.96 -22.23 -1.16
N LYS A 269 6.73 -20.90 -1.10
CA LYS A 269 7.79 -19.88 -1.21
C LYS A 269 8.28 -19.36 0.14
N VAL A 270 7.61 -19.70 1.25
CA VAL A 270 8.07 -19.36 2.61
C VAL A 270 9.10 -20.37 3.12
N LEU A 271 9.22 -21.52 2.46
CA LEU A 271 10.12 -22.63 2.81
C LEU A 271 11.34 -22.78 1.87
N SER A 272 11.53 -21.88 0.90
CA SER A 272 12.68 -21.84 -0.02
C SER A 272 13.45 -20.51 0.09
#